data_AF-A0AAW1M221-F1
#
_entry.id   AF-A0AAW1M221-F1
#
_cell.length_a   1.000
_cell.length_b   1.000
_cell.length_c   1.000
_cell.angle_alpha   90.00
_cell.angle_beta   90.00
_cell.angle_gamma   90.00
#
_symmetry.space_group_name_H-M   'P 1'
#
loop_
_entity.id
_entity.type
_entity.pdbx_description
1 polymer ?
#
loop_
_entity_poly.entity_id
_entity_poly.type
_entity_poly.pdbx_seq_one_letter_code
_entity_poly.pdbx_strand_id
1 'polypeptide(L)'
;MQSRPVYRKWRGSVYKLVWRELVAYLVLFYSINFIYRFALNANQREIFERIRMYFNQKTEAIPMSFVLGFYVSLVVKRWWEQYKLLPWPDTLALFLNAGIPGGDERQRLMRRNIVRYAVLAYVITLQRVSLRVKKRFPTWQHVVDSGELVS
;
A
#
# COMPACT_ATOMS: atom_id res chain seq x y z
N MET A 1 -24.06 -19.14 -10.37
CA MET A 1 -23.08 -18.02 -10.25
C MET A 1 -21.72 -18.63 -9.89
N GLN A 2 -20.85 -18.84 -10.88
CA GLN A 2 -19.61 -19.61 -10.71
C GLN A 2 -18.52 -18.72 -10.09
N SER A 3 -18.23 -18.94 -8.82
CA SER A 3 -17.18 -18.25 -8.06
C SER A 3 -15.81 -18.57 -8.67
N ARG A 4 -15.31 -17.66 -9.52
CA ARG A 4 -13.97 -17.81 -10.10
C ARG A 4 -12.92 -17.80 -8.99
N PRO A 5 -11.95 -18.73 -9.02
CA PRO A 5 -10.99 -18.85 -7.95
C PRO A 5 -10.04 -17.65 -7.84
N VAL A 6 -9.82 -17.18 -6.61
CA VAL A 6 -9.01 -16.00 -6.26
C VAL A 6 -7.55 -16.13 -6.70
N TYR A 7 -7.03 -17.37 -6.80
CA TYR A 7 -5.63 -17.67 -7.13
C TYR A 7 -5.20 -17.24 -8.55
N ARG A 8 -6.13 -16.95 -9.45
CA ARG A 8 -5.81 -16.56 -10.85
C ARG A 8 -5.72 -15.04 -11.08
N LYS A 9 -5.86 -14.22 -10.03
CA LYS A 9 -5.76 -12.76 -10.17
C LYS A 9 -4.29 -12.32 -10.07
N TRP A 10 -3.69 -11.88 -11.17
CA TRP A 10 -2.31 -11.34 -11.18
C TRP A 10 -2.21 -9.91 -10.60
N ARG A 11 -3.23 -9.07 -10.82
CA ARG A 11 -3.28 -7.72 -10.26
C ARG A 11 -3.59 -7.78 -8.76
N GLY A 12 -2.66 -7.31 -7.94
CA GLY A 12 -2.80 -7.25 -6.48
C GLY A 12 -2.53 -8.57 -5.75
N SER A 13 -1.99 -9.58 -6.44
CA SER A 13 -1.62 -10.85 -5.78
C SER A 13 -0.24 -10.78 -5.14
N VAL A 14 -0.09 -11.55 -4.06
CA VAL A 14 1.17 -11.76 -3.32
C VAL A 14 2.31 -12.17 -4.25
N TYR A 15 2.03 -12.99 -5.27
CA TYR A 15 3.06 -13.41 -6.24
C TYR A 15 3.68 -12.23 -6.98
N LYS A 16 2.88 -11.22 -7.37
CA LYS A 16 3.43 -10.03 -8.05
C LYS A 16 4.30 -9.18 -7.12
N LEU A 17 4.05 -9.23 -5.81
CA LEU A 17 4.83 -8.49 -4.80
C LEU A 17 6.16 -9.20 -4.49
N VAL A 18 6.15 -10.54 -4.40
CA VAL A 18 7.27 -11.33 -3.87
C VAL A 18 8.16 -11.93 -4.96
N TRP A 19 7.74 -11.96 -6.24
CA TRP A 19 8.48 -12.71 -7.26
C TRP A 19 9.96 -12.31 -7.41
N ARG A 20 10.31 -11.02 -7.25
CA ARG A 20 11.70 -10.56 -7.34
C ARG A 20 12.56 -11.14 -6.22
N GLU A 21 12.05 -11.07 -4.99
CA GLU A 21 12.69 -11.64 -3.80
C GLU A 21 12.83 -13.17 -3.93
N LEU A 22 11.79 -13.84 -4.44
CA LEU A 22 11.79 -15.28 -4.65
C LEU A 22 12.85 -15.69 -5.69
N VAL A 23 12.95 -14.96 -6.81
CA VAL A 23 13.97 -15.24 -7.83
C VAL A 23 15.37 -15.02 -7.27
N ALA A 24 15.60 -13.93 -6.53
CA ALA A 24 16.89 -13.68 -5.89
C ALA A 24 17.26 -14.79 -4.89
N TYR A 25 16.30 -15.24 -4.07
CA TYR A 25 16.48 -16.37 -3.15
C TYR A 25 16.85 -17.67 -3.88
N LEU A 26 16.12 -18.00 -4.95
CA LEU A 26 16.38 -19.21 -5.74
C LEU A 26 17.75 -19.16 -6.41
N VAL A 27 18.13 -18.01 -6.99
CA VAL A 27 19.45 -17.83 -7.60
C VAL A 27 20.56 -18.05 -6.56
N LEU A 28 20.46 -17.44 -5.38
CA LEU A 28 21.42 -17.65 -4.29
C LEU A 28 21.46 -19.11 -3.85
N PHE A 29 20.31 -19.73 -3.63
CA PHE A 29 20.21 -21.13 -3.20
C PHE A 29 20.86 -22.08 -4.21
N TYR A 30 20.54 -21.94 -5.49
CA TYR A 30 21.11 -22.78 -6.55
C TYR A 30 22.59 -22.48 -6.78
N SER A 31 23.03 -21.24 -6.63
CA SER A 31 24.46 -20.89 -6.71
C SER A 31 25.26 -21.58 -5.63
N ILE A 32 24.78 -21.55 -4.37
CA ILE A 32 25.41 -22.28 -3.25
C ILE A 32 25.39 -23.79 -3.51
N ASN A 33 24.27 -24.34 -4.01
CA ASN A 33 24.17 -25.76 -4.33
C ASN A 33 25.17 -26.18 -5.43
N PHE A 34 25.31 -25.35 -6.46
CA PHE A 34 26.27 -25.58 -7.55
C PHE A 34 27.71 -25.57 -7.04
N ILE A 35 28.07 -24.59 -6.20
CA ILE A 35 29.38 -24.50 -5.56
C ILE A 35 29.65 -25.75 -4.70
N TYR A 36 28.70 -26.18 -3.87
CA TYR A 36 28.82 -27.41 -3.07
C TYR A 36 29.07 -28.66 -3.93
N ARG A 37 28.37 -28.77 -5.07
CA ARG A 37 28.40 -29.99 -5.89
C ARG A 37 29.58 -30.05 -6.87
N PHE A 38 30.01 -28.93 -7.44
CA PHE A 38 31.01 -28.91 -8.49
C PHE A 38 32.35 -28.29 -8.08
N ALA A 39 32.39 -27.44 -7.05
CA ALA A 39 33.62 -26.73 -6.67
C ALA A 39 34.24 -27.19 -5.34
N LEU A 40 33.45 -27.71 -4.39
CA LEU A 40 33.98 -28.10 -3.08
C LEU A 40 34.61 -29.50 -3.06
N ASN A 41 35.80 -29.57 -2.43
CA ASN A 41 36.49 -30.81 -2.10
C ASN A 41 35.87 -31.53 -0.88
N ALA A 42 36.22 -32.81 -0.65
CA ALA A 42 35.64 -33.64 0.41
C ALA A 42 35.71 -32.99 1.82
N ASN A 43 36.88 -32.48 2.22
CA ASN A 43 37.06 -31.82 3.52
C ASN A 43 36.22 -30.53 3.65
N GLN A 44 36.06 -29.78 2.55
CA GLN A 44 35.28 -28.55 2.55
C GLN A 44 33.77 -28.84 2.66
N ARG A 45 33.30 -29.94 2.06
CA ARG A 45 31.90 -30.36 2.16
C ARG A 45 31.52 -30.70 3.60
N GLU A 46 32.41 -31.38 4.33
CA GLU A 46 32.19 -31.69 5.74
C GLU A 46 32.06 -30.42 6.60
N ILE A 47 32.90 -29.42 6.35
CA ILE A 47 32.80 -28.11 7.02
C ILE A 47 31.48 -27.42 6.67
N PHE A 48 31.08 -27.44 5.40
CA PHE A 48 29.80 -26.86 4.96
C PHE A 48 28.60 -27.53 5.63
N GLU A 49 28.63 -28.85 5.82
CA GLU A 49 27.57 -29.58 6.51
C GLU A 49 27.47 -29.20 7.99
N ARG A 50 28.61 -29.03 8.67
CA ARG A 50 28.63 -28.53 10.06
C ARG A 50 28.02 -27.12 10.15
N ILE A 51 28.36 -26.23 9.23
CA ILE A 51 27.80 -24.88 9.14
C ILE A 51 26.28 -24.94 8.92
N ARG A 52 25.82 -25.78 7.98
CA ARG A 52 24.39 -25.98 7.70
C ARG A 52 23.65 -26.45 8.96
N MET A 53 24.18 -27.43 9.69
CA MET A 53 23.56 -27.93 10.92
C MET A 53 23.49 -26.84 11.99
N TYR A 54 24.54 -26.02 12.14
CA TYR A 54 24.55 -24.89 13.06
C TYR A 54 23.42 -23.89 12.77
N PHE A 55 23.26 -23.47 11.51
CA PHE A 55 22.19 -22.55 11.14
C PHE A 55 20.79 -23.17 11.26
N ASN A 56 20.64 -24.47 10.98
CA ASN A 56 19.36 -25.18 11.12
C ASN A 56 18.86 -25.15 12.58
N GLN A 57 19.76 -25.40 13.55
CA GLN A 57 19.43 -25.34 14.97
C GLN A 57 19.05 -23.93 15.45
N LYS A 58 19.63 -22.88 14.85
CA LYS A 58 19.34 -21.49 15.23
C LYS A 58 18.08 -20.93 14.56
N THR A 59 17.67 -21.48 13.42
CA THR A 59 16.48 -21.02 12.70
C THR A 59 15.20 -21.23 13.51
N GLU A 60 15.11 -22.32 14.28
CA GLU A 60 13.94 -22.62 15.13
C GLU A 60 13.82 -21.70 16.35
N ALA A 61 14.93 -21.08 16.78
CA ALA A 61 14.95 -20.26 17.99
C ALA A 61 14.33 -18.86 17.81
N ILE A 62 14.13 -18.39 16.57
CA ILE A 62 13.61 -17.04 16.30
C ILE A 62 12.14 -17.13 15.90
N PRO A 63 11.18 -16.69 16.74
CA PRO A 63 9.76 -16.72 16.42
C PRO A 63 9.39 -15.58 15.45
N MET A 64 9.87 -15.66 14.21
CA MET A 64 9.60 -14.65 13.17
C MET A 64 8.10 -14.47 12.91
N SER A 65 7.33 -15.56 12.96
CA SER A 65 5.88 -15.54 12.78
C SER A 65 5.17 -14.67 13.81
N PHE A 66 5.66 -14.65 15.06
CA PHE A 66 5.06 -13.87 16.14
C PHE A 66 5.29 -12.37 15.93
N VAL A 67 6.54 -11.98 15.67
CA VAL A 67 6.90 -10.58 15.40
C VAL A 67 6.19 -10.06 14.15
N LEU A 68 6.15 -10.87 13.10
CA LEU A 68 5.43 -10.56 11.87
C LEU A 68 3.93 -10.39 12.13
N GLY A 69 3.33 -11.26 12.94
CA GLY A 69 1.92 -11.18 13.31
C GLY A 69 1.57 -9.87 14.00
N PHE A 70 2.37 -9.43 14.97
CA PHE A 70 2.18 -8.13 15.61
C PHE A 70 2.39 -6.97 14.67
N TYR A 71 3.47 -7.01 13.88
CA TYR A 71 3.78 -5.94 12.94
C TYR A 71 2.66 -5.76 11.91
N VAL A 72 2.20 -6.84 11.29
CA VAL A 72 1.11 -6.82 10.31
C VAL A 72 -0.17 -6.30 10.96
N SER A 73 -0.49 -6.73 12.18
CA SER A 73 -1.68 -6.26 12.91
C SER A 73 -1.64 -4.74 13.14
N LEU A 74 -0.48 -4.20 13.53
CA LEU A 74 -0.28 -2.75 13.70
C LEU A 74 -0.42 -1.99 12.37
N VAL A 75 0.18 -2.51 11.29
CA VAL A 75 0.10 -1.90 9.95
C VAL A 75 -1.34 -1.87 9.45
N VAL A 76 -2.08 -2.97 9.60
CA VAL A 76 -3.50 -3.06 9.20
C VAL A 76 -4.35 -2.09 10.01
N LYS A 77 -4.13 -1.99 11.33
CA LYS A 77 -4.83 -1.03 12.20
C LYS A 77 -4.62 0.41 11.72
N ARG A 78 -3.36 0.81 11.51
CA ARG A 78 -3.01 2.16 11.04
C ARG A 78 -3.57 2.46 9.66
N TRP A 79 -3.50 1.50 8.74
CA TRP A 79 -4.09 1.63 7.41
C TRP A 79 -5.60 1.87 7.48
N TRP A 80 -6.31 1.12 8.33
CA TRP A 80 -7.74 1.29 8.51
C TRP A 80 -8.10 2.62 9.16
N GLU A 81 -7.32 3.08 10.14
CA GLU A 81 -7.49 4.41 10.73
C GLU A 81 -7.27 5.52 9.71
N GLN A 82 -6.25 5.42 8.86
CA GLN A 82 -6.06 6.36 7.75
C GLN A 82 -7.22 6.36 6.76
N TYR A 83 -7.76 5.17 6.44
CA TYR A 83 -8.91 5.05 5.55
C TYR A 83 -10.17 5.72 6.12
N LYS A 84 -10.43 5.54 7.42
CA LYS A 84 -11.58 6.18 8.10
C LYS A 84 -11.48 7.71 8.16
N LEU A 85 -10.27 8.26 8.16
CA LEU A 85 -10.04 9.70 8.16
C LEU A 85 -10.28 10.34 6.80
N LEU A 86 -10.42 9.58 5.72
CA LEU A 86 -10.74 10.14 4.40
C LEU A 86 -12.15 10.77 4.48
N PRO A 87 -12.27 12.11 4.32
CA PRO A 87 -13.54 12.81 4.39
C PRO A 87 -14.43 12.38 3.21
N TRP A 88 -15.62 11.90 3.53
CA TRP A 88 -16.65 11.61 2.53
C TRP A 88 -17.48 12.87 2.28
N PRO A 89 -17.69 13.26 1.01
CA PRO A 89 -18.46 14.48 0.67
C PRO A 89 -19.92 14.38 1.10
N ASP A 90 -20.45 13.17 1.28
CA ASP A 90 -21.85 12.91 1.65
C ASP A 90 -22.22 13.51 3.01
N THR A 91 -21.35 13.34 4.02
CA THR A 91 -21.57 13.88 5.36
C THR A 91 -21.60 15.40 5.34
N LEU A 92 -20.69 16.02 4.60
CA LEU A 92 -20.65 17.48 4.44
C LEU A 92 -21.86 18.00 3.67
N ALA A 93 -22.31 17.29 2.63
CA ALA A 93 -23.52 17.64 1.88
C ALA A 93 -24.78 17.58 2.76
N LEU A 94 -24.90 16.58 3.65
CA LEU A 94 -26.00 16.47 4.61
C LEU A 94 -26.06 17.70 5.54
N PHE A 95 -24.92 18.07 6.14
CA PHE A 95 -24.84 19.25 7.02
C PHE A 95 -25.18 20.55 6.29
N LEU A 96 -24.74 20.70 5.03
CA LEU A 96 -25.05 21.88 4.22
C LEU A 96 -26.52 21.98 3.85
N ASN A 97 -27.18 20.85 3.58
CA ASN A 97 -28.62 20.82 3.30
C ASN A 97 -29.45 21.18 4.55
N ALA A 98 -29.01 20.75 5.74
CA ALA A 98 -29.66 21.09 6.99
C ALA A 98 -29.40 22.54 7.44
N GLY A 99 -28.17 23.03 7.27
CA GLY A 99 -27.75 24.36 7.75
C GLY A 99 -28.10 25.52 6.81
N ILE A 100 -28.27 25.27 5.51
CA ILE A 100 -28.70 26.27 4.52
C ILE A 100 -30.00 25.77 3.89
N PRO A 101 -31.15 25.87 4.59
CA PRO A 101 -32.44 25.49 4.03
C PRO A 101 -32.87 26.48 2.94
N GLY A 102 -33.48 25.96 1.88
CA GLY A 102 -34.05 26.76 0.79
C GLY A 102 -33.44 26.49 -0.60
N GLY A 103 -34.23 26.84 -1.61
CA GLY A 103 -33.98 26.50 -3.02
C GLY A 103 -33.49 27.66 -3.89
N ASP A 104 -33.29 28.85 -3.31
CA ASP A 104 -32.89 30.02 -4.08
C ASP A 104 -31.52 29.83 -4.72
N GLU A 105 -31.32 30.48 -5.86
CA GLU A 105 -30.08 30.38 -6.62
C GLU A 105 -28.85 30.74 -5.77
N ARG A 106 -28.97 31.77 -4.92
CA ARG A 106 -27.92 32.17 -3.98
C ARG A 106 -27.56 31.05 -2.99
N GLN A 107 -28.55 30.37 -2.42
CA GLN A 107 -28.34 29.28 -1.45
C GLN A 107 -27.74 28.05 -2.12
N ARG A 108 -28.19 27.75 -3.35
CA ARG A 108 -27.62 26.69 -4.19
C ARG A 108 -26.15 26.97 -4.52
N LEU A 109 -25.80 28.20 -4.87
CA LEU A 109 -24.42 28.62 -5.14
C LEU A 109 -23.55 28.55 -3.89
N MET A 110 -24.06 28.97 -2.72
CA MET A 110 -23.35 28.85 -1.45
C MET A 110 -23.00 27.39 -1.11
N ARG A 111 -23.98 26.47 -1.20
CA ARG A 111 -23.73 25.03 -0.94
C ARG A 111 -22.67 24.46 -1.90
N ARG A 112 -22.73 24.79 -3.20
CA ARG A 112 -21.72 24.36 -4.19
C ARG A 112 -20.32 24.90 -3.89
N ASN A 113 -20.21 26.18 -3.53
CA ASN A 113 -18.92 26.80 -3.25
C ASN A 113 -18.27 26.21 -1.99
N ILE A 114 -19.06 25.96 -0.93
CA ILE A 114 -18.53 25.34 0.29
C ILE A 114 -18.02 23.93 0.02
N VAL A 115 -18.78 23.10 -0.70
CA VAL A 115 -18.33 21.75 -1.11
C VAL A 115 -17.05 21.83 -1.92
N ARG A 116 -16.99 22.73 -2.91
CA ARG A 116 -15.81 22.90 -3.76
C ARG A 116 -14.56 23.28 -2.95
N TYR A 117 -14.67 24.23 -2.02
CA TYR A 117 -13.54 24.62 -1.17
C TYR A 117 -13.10 23.50 -0.22
N ALA A 118 -14.05 22.73 0.33
CA ALA A 118 -13.73 21.56 1.16
C ALA A 118 -12.98 20.48 0.37
N VAL A 119 -13.43 20.19 -0.85
CA VAL A 119 -12.76 19.24 -1.76
C VAL A 119 -11.38 19.75 -2.16
N LEU A 120 -11.24 21.04 -2.46
CA LEU A 120 -9.96 21.65 -2.79
C LEU A 120 -8.94 21.51 -1.64
N ALA A 121 -9.33 21.87 -0.41
CA ALA A 121 -8.48 21.72 0.77
C ALA A 121 -8.05 20.25 0.96
N TYR A 122 -8.95 19.32 0.70
CA TYR A 122 -8.67 17.90 0.74
C TYR A 122 -7.69 17.45 -0.37
N VAL A 123 -7.84 17.93 -1.60
CA VAL A 123 -6.90 17.61 -2.69
C VAL A 123 -5.51 18.15 -2.40
N ILE A 124 -5.39 19.36 -1.84
CA ILE A 124 -4.10 19.96 -1.45
C ILE A 124 -3.42 19.13 -0.36
N THR A 125 -4.16 18.68 0.66
CA THR A 125 -3.59 17.82 1.70
C THR A 125 -3.18 16.46 1.13
N LEU A 126 -4.00 15.85 0.27
CA LEU A 126 -3.64 14.61 -0.42
C LEU A 126 -2.46 14.75 -1.38
N GLN A 127 -2.23 15.91 -1.99
CA GLN A 127 -1.07 16.17 -2.84
C GLN A 127 0.25 16.06 -2.05
N ARG A 128 0.23 16.39 -0.75
CA ARG A 128 1.40 16.27 0.14
C ARG A 128 1.65 14.84 0.59
N VAL A 129 0.58 14.08 0.85
CA VAL A 129 0.66 12.74 1.44
C VAL A 129 0.70 11.62 0.39
N SER A 130 -0.01 11.78 -0.72
CA SER A 130 -0.16 10.77 -1.77
C SER A 130 0.65 11.11 -3.01
N LEU A 131 1.65 10.28 -3.31
CA LEU A 131 2.43 10.38 -4.55
C LEU A 131 1.57 10.28 -5.81
N ARG A 132 0.45 9.56 -5.74
CA ARG A 132 -0.45 9.41 -6.89
C ARG A 132 -1.20 10.70 -7.19
N VAL A 133 -1.65 11.40 -6.14
CA VAL A 133 -2.31 12.71 -6.28
C VAL A 133 -1.30 13.76 -6.70
N LYS A 134 -0.09 13.76 -6.13
CA LYS A 134 1.02 14.62 -6.57
C LYS A 134 1.39 14.43 -8.04
N LYS A 135 1.36 13.21 -8.56
CA LYS A 135 1.60 12.94 -9.99
C LYS A 135 0.47 13.42 -10.88
N ARG A 136 -0.78 13.38 -10.39
CA ARG A 136 -1.96 13.85 -11.14
C ARG A 136 -2.05 15.38 -11.15
N PHE A 137 -1.72 16.01 -10.03
CA PHE A 137 -1.72 17.47 -9.85
C PHE A 137 -0.32 17.88 -9.37
N PRO A 138 0.67 18.00 -10.26
CA PRO A 138 2.03 18.37 -9.88
C PRO A 138 2.17 19.86 -9.56
N THR A 139 1.42 20.73 -10.24
CA THR A 139 1.48 22.19 -10.04
C THR A 139 0.10 22.76 -9.75
N TRP A 140 0.07 23.96 -9.15
CA TRP A 140 -1.16 24.72 -8.90
C TRP A 140 -1.99 24.96 -10.16
N GLN A 141 -1.33 25.17 -11.30
CA GLN A 141 -1.98 25.30 -12.61
C GLN A 141 -2.87 24.08 -12.91
N HIS A 142 -2.40 22.86 -12.62
CA HIS A 142 -3.17 21.65 -12.91
C HIS A 142 -4.41 21.50 -12.01
N VAL A 143 -4.39 22.11 -10.82
CA VAL A 143 -5.56 22.15 -9.93
C VAL A 143 -6.58 23.17 -10.46
N VAL A 144 -6.12 24.33 -10.94
CA VAL A 144 -6.96 25.35 -11.58
C VAL A 144 -7.59 24.83 -12.87
N ASP A 145 -6.78 24.26 -13.76
CA ASP A 145 -7.22 23.72 -15.06
C ASP A 145 -8.21 22.55 -14.92
N SER A 146 -8.22 21.88 -13.77
CA SER A 146 -9.18 20.80 -13.48
C SER A 146 -10.58 21.28 -13.09
N GLY A 147 -10.79 22.60 -12.97
CA GLY A 147 -12.06 23.21 -12.60
C GLY A 147 -12.39 23.14 -11.10
N GLU A 148 -11.44 22.72 -10.26
CA GLU A 148 -11.55 22.75 -8.80
C GLU A 148 -11.33 24.17 -8.23
N LEU A 149 -10.48 24.98 -8.87
CA LEU A 149 -10.36 26.42 -8.64
C LEU A 149 -10.97 27.16 -9.84
N VAL A 150 -11.93 28.04 -9.59
CA VAL A 150 -12.45 28.95 -10.62
C VAL A 150 -11.44 30.10 -10.80
N SER A 151 -11.11 30.42 -12.04
CA SER A 151 -10.43 31.67 -12.43
C SER A 151 -11.34 32.88 -12.23
#